data_AF-A0AA86QSM6-F1
#
_entry.id   AF-A0AA86QSM6-F1
#
_cell.length_a   1.000
_cell.length_b   1.000
_cell.length_c   1.000
_cell.angle_alpha   90.00
_cell.angle_beta   90.00
_cell.angle_gamma   90.00
#
_symmetry.space_group_name_H-M   'P 1'
#
loop_
_entity.id
_entity.type
_entity.pdbx_description
1 polymer ?
#
loop_
_entity_poly.entity_id
_entity_poly.type
_entity_poly.pdbx_seq_one_letter_code
_entity_poly.pdbx_strand_id
1 'polypeptide(L)'
;MLTRKQQLIIDDISCNDFQRLIPAALQLISDLMIQQITIDDYNEAYMQISLYFNQIEQSFGDIVIQSLPDSFFYQLMYIKSPLHRNYLLALFGSALYKQFKNPDYLIQAVRYAVQVQDPLHCLFLRYYIQQSFSYFHQEQPFAVDASDNESLLSKVLPHIQYNYTCAVDLYQQLTKRIAVQATNYAFFCLEFLRGFEDSSVGLLLQTCTNSSCPYLQFEILRFLTHCQPQLLKLRFSLIVRSFVQVLKFQKLEYSCKQLLISFLNQLIGEQPDFDLLVEFVELTDGQLSLDQVLDCFQKLIIMQKNEQFTYKLVTKTFERLFTKFRSKAYNEFYLLHQFVQQVLSFVKSNTLLSDILIHFNFVYEFLKLQNKTQAGRVTARICTELAKRDISIPFNQVVILISQINECVSKAEYQFADVVYALSCLISSCIDAEQTQINQEFVDILCNLSTECLTVAVLNMINRLDVSEEFTLSIQLWEVELLFLVYYVSNYILKYFATSNADDKFQQIISSWRLFMNYSLTQEGQKYDFDRIRPQSTIQSRYLIFQKGKIEITTCNKRTAMTKINAVEDVQGRSTNSLNKLRQF
;
A
#
# COMPACT_ATOMS: atom_id res chain seq x y z
N MET A 1 -3.34 -51.38 0.58
CA MET A 1 -3.76 -52.75 0.95
C MET A 1 -3.77 -52.81 2.46
N LEU A 2 -4.93 -53.07 3.09
CA LEU A 2 -5.03 -53.19 4.55
C LEU A 2 -4.32 -54.47 5.02
N THR A 3 -3.67 -54.42 6.19
CA THR A 3 -3.07 -55.63 6.78
C THR A 3 -4.17 -56.58 7.27
N ARG A 4 -3.92 -57.90 7.27
CA ARG A 4 -4.88 -58.92 7.76
C ARG A 4 -5.37 -58.66 9.20
N LYS A 5 -4.57 -57.96 10.01
CA LYS A 5 -4.95 -57.51 11.36
C LYS A 5 -5.98 -56.38 11.33
N GLN A 6 -5.82 -55.40 10.44
CA GLN A 6 -6.77 -54.30 10.28
C GLN A 6 -8.13 -54.80 9.75
N GLN A 7 -8.14 -55.83 8.90
CA GLN A 7 -9.39 -56.41 8.41
C GLN A 7 -10.23 -57.06 9.52
N LEU A 8 -9.59 -57.79 10.45
CA LEU A 8 -10.29 -58.42 11.59
C LEU A 8 -10.86 -57.37 12.57
N ILE A 9 -10.14 -56.27 12.77
CA ILE A 9 -10.61 -55.15 13.60
C ILE A 9 -11.86 -54.51 12.98
N ILE A 10 -11.91 -54.38 11.65
CA ILE A 10 -13.09 -53.85 10.93
C ILE A 10 -14.29 -54.80 11.07
N ASP A 11 -14.07 -56.10 10.93
CA ASP A 11 -15.12 -57.11 11.08
C ASP A 11 -15.71 -57.05 12.51
N ASP A 12 -14.86 -56.90 13.53
CA ASP A 12 -15.29 -56.75 14.94
C ASP A 12 -16.03 -55.43 15.22
N ILE A 13 -15.63 -54.31 14.57
CA ILE A 13 -16.34 -53.03 14.67
C ILE A 13 -17.75 -53.14 14.05
N SER A 14 -17.89 -53.88 12.96
CA SER A 14 -19.17 -54.03 12.24
C SER A 14 -20.20 -54.93 12.91
N CYS A 15 -19.81 -55.70 13.93
CA CYS A 15 -20.70 -56.66 14.61
C CYS A 15 -21.67 -56.02 15.62
N ASN A 16 -21.58 -54.71 15.89
CA ASN A 16 -22.36 -53.99 16.92
C ASN A 16 -22.36 -54.70 18.30
N ASP A 17 -21.30 -55.46 18.60
CA ASP A 17 -21.09 -56.16 19.86
C ASP A 17 -20.07 -55.40 20.71
N PHE A 18 -20.53 -54.90 21.85
CA PHE A 18 -19.72 -54.12 22.79
C PHE A 18 -18.45 -54.86 23.25
N GLN A 19 -18.54 -56.17 23.48
CA GLN A 19 -17.41 -56.95 24.01
C GLN A 19 -16.26 -57.09 23.00
N ARG A 20 -16.55 -56.88 21.72
CA ARG A 20 -15.57 -56.91 20.62
C ARG A 20 -15.14 -55.51 20.21
N LEU A 21 -16.06 -54.55 20.25
CA LEU A 21 -15.82 -53.17 19.86
C LEU A 21 -14.75 -52.50 20.73
N ILE A 22 -14.78 -52.68 22.05
CA ILE A 22 -13.80 -52.04 22.95
C ILE A 22 -12.38 -52.57 22.73
N PRO A 23 -12.10 -53.89 22.73
CA PRO A 23 -10.78 -54.41 22.38
C PRO A 23 -10.29 -53.97 21.00
N ALA A 24 -11.18 -53.94 19.99
CA ALA A 24 -10.85 -53.48 18.64
C ALA A 24 -10.42 -52.00 18.63
N ALA A 25 -11.19 -51.13 19.30
CA ALA A 25 -10.84 -49.71 19.45
C ALA A 25 -9.54 -49.51 20.23
N LEU A 26 -9.30 -50.27 21.30
CA LEU A 26 -8.06 -50.24 22.07
C LEU A 26 -6.85 -50.64 21.22
N GLN A 27 -7.00 -51.63 20.34
CA GLN A 27 -5.92 -52.05 19.44
C GLN A 27 -5.58 -50.94 18.44
N LEU A 28 -6.58 -50.29 17.83
CA LEU A 28 -6.36 -49.15 16.95
C LEU A 28 -5.67 -47.99 17.68
N ILE A 29 -6.10 -47.64 18.89
CA ILE A 29 -5.43 -46.57 19.65
C ILE A 29 -4.00 -46.98 20.03
N SER A 30 -3.74 -48.26 20.29
CA SER A 30 -2.38 -48.77 20.56
C SER A 30 -1.46 -48.63 19.35
N ASP A 31 -2.00 -48.76 18.14
CA ASP A 31 -1.22 -48.61 16.90
C ASP A 31 -0.71 -47.17 16.72
N LEU A 32 -1.35 -46.17 17.33
CA LEU A 32 -0.83 -44.78 17.41
C LEU A 32 0.44 -44.67 18.29
N MET A 33 0.70 -45.62 19.20
CA MET A 33 1.84 -45.56 20.12
C MET A 33 3.12 -46.21 19.59
N ILE A 34 3.07 -46.94 18.47
CA ILE A 34 4.22 -47.73 17.99
C ILE A 34 5.17 -46.84 17.18
N GLN A 35 6.23 -46.37 17.85
CA GLN A 35 7.45 -45.72 17.33
C GLN A 35 7.27 -44.85 16.09
N GLN A 36 6.86 -43.60 16.29
CA GLN A 36 6.87 -42.58 15.25
C GLN A 36 7.87 -41.48 15.61
N ILE A 37 8.76 -41.18 14.67
CA ILE A 37 9.92 -40.29 14.88
C ILE A 37 9.52 -38.83 14.60
N THR A 38 8.46 -38.61 13.83
CA THR A 38 8.04 -37.29 13.34
C THR A 38 6.54 -37.02 13.51
N ILE A 39 6.16 -35.74 13.50
CA ILE A 39 4.74 -35.32 13.54
C ILE A 39 4.00 -35.79 12.27
N ASP A 40 4.69 -35.85 11.13
CA ASP A 40 4.12 -36.26 9.84
C ASP A 40 3.69 -37.72 9.85
N ASP A 41 4.55 -38.62 10.36
CA ASP A 41 4.23 -40.05 10.49
C ASP A 41 3.01 -40.28 11.40
N TYR A 42 2.92 -39.50 12.48
CA TYR A 42 1.78 -39.54 13.38
C TYR A 42 0.50 -39.03 12.75
N ASN A 43 0.56 -37.94 12.02
CA ASN A 43 -0.58 -37.42 11.30
C ASN A 43 -1.09 -38.45 10.26
N GLU A 44 -0.19 -39.10 9.52
CA GLU A 44 -0.58 -40.12 8.53
C GLU A 44 -1.29 -41.31 9.19
N ALA A 45 -0.72 -41.85 10.27
CA ALA A 45 -1.35 -42.95 11.01
C ALA A 45 -2.69 -42.52 11.62
N TYR A 46 -2.75 -41.33 12.20
CA TYR A 46 -3.99 -40.77 12.74
C TYR A 46 -5.07 -40.64 11.66
N MET A 47 -4.73 -40.13 10.47
CA MET A 47 -5.67 -40.00 9.36
C MET A 47 -6.24 -41.36 8.94
N GLN A 48 -5.41 -42.40 8.88
CA GLN A 48 -5.87 -43.76 8.57
C GLN A 48 -6.82 -44.30 9.64
N ILE A 49 -6.50 -44.08 10.92
CA ILE A 49 -7.28 -44.60 12.05
C ILE A 49 -8.59 -43.83 12.27
N SER A 50 -8.61 -42.52 11.97
CA SER A 50 -9.78 -41.65 12.13
C SER A 50 -11.01 -42.12 11.34
N LEU A 51 -10.81 -42.83 10.22
CA LEU A 51 -11.90 -43.42 9.44
C LEU A 51 -12.65 -44.50 10.23
N TYR A 52 -11.92 -45.29 11.02
CA TYR A 52 -12.51 -46.34 11.87
C TYR A 52 -13.16 -45.75 13.11
N PHE A 53 -12.66 -44.63 13.62
CA PHE A 53 -13.29 -43.91 14.73
C PHE A 53 -14.73 -43.51 14.41
N ASN A 54 -15.03 -43.06 13.20
CA ASN A 54 -16.41 -42.76 12.80
C ASN A 54 -17.32 -44.00 12.83
N GLN A 55 -16.82 -45.18 12.44
CA GLN A 55 -17.58 -46.43 12.51
C GLN A 55 -17.83 -46.84 13.97
N ILE A 56 -16.82 -46.69 14.83
CA ILE A 56 -16.93 -46.96 16.27
C ILE A 56 -17.94 -46.02 16.94
N GLU A 57 -17.93 -44.73 16.58
CA GLU A 57 -18.92 -43.76 17.08
C GLU A 57 -20.35 -44.16 16.70
N GLN A 58 -20.58 -44.58 15.45
CA GLN A 58 -21.90 -45.04 15.00
C GLN A 58 -22.36 -46.24 15.81
N SER A 59 -21.50 -47.26 15.97
CA SER A 59 -21.81 -48.43 16.79
C SER A 59 -22.06 -48.06 18.26
N PHE A 60 -21.31 -47.12 18.84
CA PHE A 60 -21.60 -46.62 20.19
C PHE A 60 -22.97 -45.95 20.27
N GLY A 61 -23.34 -45.15 19.26
CA GLY A 61 -24.66 -44.53 19.23
C GLY A 61 -25.79 -45.58 19.18
N ASP A 62 -25.67 -46.59 18.33
CA ASP A 62 -26.66 -47.65 18.20
C ASP A 62 -26.82 -48.46 19.50
N ILE A 63 -25.72 -48.73 20.21
CA ILE A 63 -25.71 -49.46 21.49
C ILE A 63 -26.31 -48.60 22.61
N VAL A 64 -26.06 -47.29 22.62
CA VAL A 64 -26.59 -46.40 23.67
C VAL A 64 -28.09 -46.18 23.52
N ILE A 65 -28.67 -46.19 22.31
CA ILE A 65 -30.14 -46.21 22.18
C ILE A 65 -30.76 -47.37 23.00
N GLN A 66 -30.01 -48.46 23.17
CA GLN A 66 -30.46 -49.67 23.85
C GLN A 66 -30.07 -49.72 25.35
N SER A 67 -29.32 -48.74 25.88
CA SER A 67 -28.74 -48.80 27.25
C SER A 67 -28.60 -47.41 27.93
N LEU A 68 -28.37 -47.35 29.25
CA LEU A 68 -28.21 -46.08 29.98
C LEU A 68 -26.77 -45.52 29.87
N PRO A 69 -26.57 -44.29 29.35
CA PRO A 69 -25.24 -43.74 29.02
C PRO A 69 -24.31 -43.55 30.24
N ASP A 70 -24.84 -43.24 31.42
CA ASP A 70 -24.02 -43.04 32.63
C ASP A 70 -23.27 -44.31 33.04
N SER A 71 -23.95 -45.45 33.01
CA SER A 71 -23.37 -46.75 33.42
C SER A 71 -22.15 -47.12 32.57
N PHE A 72 -22.22 -46.77 31.29
CA PHE A 72 -21.18 -47.02 30.31
C PHE A 72 -19.97 -46.12 30.52
N PHE A 73 -20.21 -44.83 30.75
CA PHE A 73 -19.14 -43.86 31.00
C PHE A 73 -18.25 -44.30 32.18
N TYR A 74 -18.86 -44.73 33.30
CA TYR A 74 -18.11 -45.20 34.46
C TYR A 74 -17.33 -46.50 34.18
N GLN A 75 -17.78 -47.37 33.28
CA GLN A 75 -17.04 -48.56 32.90
C GLN A 75 -15.74 -48.21 32.15
N LEU A 76 -15.79 -47.25 31.24
CA LEU A 76 -14.60 -46.79 30.51
C LEU A 76 -13.55 -46.19 31.45
N MET A 77 -13.95 -45.61 32.58
CA MET A 77 -13.04 -45.03 33.57
C MET A 77 -12.10 -46.07 34.22
N TYR A 78 -12.44 -47.37 34.21
CA TYR A 78 -11.57 -48.45 34.74
C TYR A 78 -10.38 -48.79 33.83
N ILE A 79 -10.34 -48.26 32.60
CA ILE A 79 -9.23 -48.47 31.68
C ILE A 79 -7.97 -47.79 32.23
N LYS A 80 -6.89 -48.58 32.41
CA LYS A 80 -5.66 -48.13 33.07
C LYS A 80 -4.84 -47.14 32.26
N SER A 81 -4.68 -47.37 30.95
CA SER A 81 -3.92 -46.48 30.08
C SER A 81 -4.67 -45.16 29.88
N PRO A 82 -4.10 -44.00 30.28
CA PRO A 82 -4.78 -42.71 30.12
C PRO A 82 -5.10 -42.38 28.66
N LEU A 83 -4.22 -42.75 27.72
CA LEU A 83 -4.44 -42.54 26.29
C LEU A 83 -5.67 -43.31 25.81
N HIS A 84 -5.70 -44.61 26.08
CA HIS A 84 -6.80 -45.50 25.71
C HIS A 84 -8.12 -45.06 26.32
N ARG A 85 -8.11 -44.79 27.62
CA ARG A 85 -9.28 -44.31 28.36
C ARG A 85 -9.82 -43.04 27.70
N ASN A 86 -8.98 -42.03 27.51
CA ASN A 86 -9.45 -40.73 27.04
C ASN A 86 -9.90 -40.73 25.58
N TYR A 87 -9.29 -41.54 24.71
CA TYR A 87 -9.80 -41.74 23.34
C TYR A 87 -11.18 -42.42 23.35
N LEU A 88 -11.38 -43.45 24.17
CA LEU A 88 -12.69 -44.10 24.29
C LEU A 88 -13.76 -43.18 24.88
N LEU A 89 -13.40 -42.37 25.88
CA LEU A 89 -14.31 -41.33 26.40
C LEU A 89 -14.66 -40.30 25.33
N ALA A 90 -13.71 -39.92 24.48
CA ALA A 90 -13.94 -39.00 23.37
C ALA A 90 -14.85 -39.62 22.29
N LEU A 91 -14.60 -40.88 21.89
CA LEU A 91 -15.41 -41.64 20.94
C LEU A 91 -16.85 -41.77 21.43
N PHE A 92 -17.01 -42.15 22.70
CA PHE A 92 -18.32 -42.26 23.34
C PHE A 92 -19.02 -40.90 23.44
N GLY A 93 -18.33 -39.88 23.95
CA GLY A 93 -18.89 -38.52 24.05
C GLY A 93 -19.28 -37.94 22.69
N SER A 94 -18.48 -38.21 21.65
CA SER A 94 -18.77 -37.83 20.26
C SER A 94 -20.05 -38.51 19.76
N ALA A 95 -20.19 -39.83 19.97
CA ALA A 95 -21.39 -40.57 19.59
C ALA A 95 -22.65 -39.98 20.24
N LEU A 96 -22.62 -39.73 21.56
CA LEU A 96 -23.74 -39.12 22.28
C LEU A 96 -24.05 -37.71 21.80
N TYR A 97 -23.01 -36.92 21.51
CA TYR A 97 -23.17 -35.58 21.01
C TYR A 97 -23.82 -35.57 19.63
N LYS A 98 -23.36 -36.42 18.71
CA LYS A 98 -23.90 -36.49 17.34
C LYS A 98 -25.36 -36.94 17.34
N GLN A 99 -25.68 -37.96 18.12
CA GLN A 99 -26.98 -38.64 18.12
C GLN A 99 -28.04 -37.96 19.01
N PHE A 100 -27.66 -37.52 20.21
CA PHE A 100 -28.59 -36.97 21.21
C PHE A 100 -28.38 -35.46 21.46
N LYS A 101 -27.43 -34.81 20.78
CA LYS A 101 -27.07 -33.39 20.97
C LYS A 101 -26.70 -33.05 22.42
N ASN A 102 -26.23 -34.04 23.20
CA ASN A 102 -25.78 -33.84 24.57
C ASN A 102 -24.25 -33.64 24.61
N PRO A 103 -23.75 -32.42 24.93
CA PRO A 103 -22.33 -32.14 24.93
C PRO A 103 -21.61 -32.58 26.21
N ASP A 104 -22.32 -32.95 27.27
CA ASP A 104 -21.73 -33.08 28.63
C ASP A 104 -20.61 -34.11 28.68
N TYR A 105 -20.77 -35.24 28.01
CA TYR A 105 -19.77 -36.30 27.96
C TYR A 105 -18.56 -35.95 27.10
N LEU A 106 -18.78 -35.22 26.01
CA LEU A 106 -17.70 -34.70 25.17
C LEU A 106 -16.91 -33.60 25.92
N ILE A 107 -17.61 -32.75 26.68
CA ILE A 107 -17.01 -31.77 27.60
C ILE A 107 -16.17 -32.47 28.68
N GLN A 108 -16.65 -33.58 29.24
CA GLN A 108 -15.85 -34.37 30.17
C GLN A 108 -14.60 -34.95 29.50
N ALA A 109 -14.68 -35.42 28.25
CA ALA A 109 -13.51 -35.86 27.50
C ALA A 109 -12.46 -34.73 27.34
N VAL A 110 -12.89 -33.48 27.08
CA VAL A 110 -11.99 -32.29 27.06
C VAL A 110 -11.24 -32.14 28.39
N ARG A 111 -11.93 -32.33 29.52
CA ARG A 111 -11.34 -32.21 30.86
C ARG A 111 -10.33 -33.33 31.13
N TYR A 112 -10.66 -34.56 30.77
CA TYR A 112 -9.79 -35.72 31.02
C TYR A 112 -8.60 -35.84 30.07
N ALA A 113 -8.65 -35.21 28.89
CA ALA A 113 -7.55 -35.20 27.92
C ALA A 113 -6.21 -34.71 28.51
N VAL A 114 -6.24 -33.86 29.54
CA VAL A 114 -5.04 -33.39 30.26
C VAL A 114 -4.22 -34.52 30.92
N GLN A 115 -4.82 -35.69 31.14
CA GLN A 115 -4.14 -36.83 31.74
C GLN A 115 -3.18 -37.54 30.76
N VAL A 116 -3.26 -37.23 29.46
CA VAL A 116 -2.32 -37.73 28.46
C VAL A 116 -1.05 -36.87 28.52
N GLN A 117 0.05 -37.46 29.01
CA GLN A 117 1.29 -36.72 29.27
C GLN A 117 2.11 -36.43 28.02
N ASP A 118 2.04 -37.29 27.00
CA ASP A 118 2.77 -37.04 25.75
C ASP A 118 2.11 -35.89 24.97
N PRO A 119 2.84 -34.81 24.63
CA PRO A 119 2.22 -33.65 24.01
C PRO A 119 1.66 -33.92 22.61
N LEU A 120 2.28 -34.82 21.84
CA LEU A 120 1.82 -35.17 20.49
C LEU A 120 0.51 -35.95 20.59
N HIS A 121 0.49 -37.00 21.41
CA HIS A 121 -0.70 -37.81 21.62
C HIS A 121 -1.86 -36.99 22.21
N CYS A 122 -1.57 -36.11 23.17
CA CYS A 122 -2.57 -35.23 23.76
C CYS A 122 -3.14 -34.26 22.73
N LEU A 123 -2.28 -33.66 21.88
CA LEU A 123 -2.69 -32.73 20.83
C LEU A 123 -3.64 -33.39 19.83
N PHE A 124 -3.34 -34.59 19.35
CA PHE A 124 -4.19 -35.31 18.40
C PHE A 124 -5.49 -35.85 19.02
N LEU A 125 -5.47 -36.28 20.30
CA LEU A 125 -6.69 -36.61 21.03
C LEU A 125 -7.61 -35.38 21.14
N ARG A 126 -7.04 -34.23 21.49
CA ARG A 126 -7.79 -32.97 21.58
C ARG A 126 -8.33 -32.54 20.22
N TYR A 127 -7.56 -32.76 19.15
CA TYR A 127 -7.99 -32.49 17.79
C TYR A 127 -9.18 -33.36 17.40
N TYR A 128 -9.14 -34.65 17.73
CA TYR A 128 -10.27 -35.55 17.55
C TYR A 128 -11.54 -35.02 18.25
N ILE A 129 -11.42 -34.68 19.54
CA ILE A 129 -12.53 -34.10 20.33
C ILE A 129 -13.07 -32.82 19.67
N GLN A 130 -12.20 -31.98 19.12
CA GLN A 130 -12.63 -30.79 18.40
C GLN A 130 -13.45 -31.13 17.16
N GLN A 131 -13.00 -32.07 16.33
CA GLN A 131 -13.72 -32.44 15.11
C GLN A 131 -15.15 -32.91 15.43
N SER A 132 -15.35 -33.55 16.59
CA SER A 132 -16.68 -33.89 17.10
C SER A 132 -17.53 -32.67 17.42
N PHE A 133 -16.96 -31.60 17.99
CA PHE A 133 -17.69 -30.33 18.18
C PHE A 133 -18.02 -29.64 16.85
N SER A 134 -17.15 -29.69 15.85
CA SER A 134 -17.36 -29.09 14.53
C SER A 134 -18.56 -29.66 13.77
N TYR A 135 -19.01 -30.87 14.10
CA TYR A 135 -20.25 -31.47 13.59
C TYR A 135 -21.49 -30.60 13.87
N PHE A 136 -21.46 -29.79 14.94
CA PHE A 136 -22.50 -28.81 15.26
C PHE A 136 -22.80 -27.84 14.11
N HIS A 137 -21.77 -27.41 13.37
CA HIS A 137 -21.90 -26.43 12.30
C HIS A 137 -22.25 -27.04 10.94
N GLN A 138 -21.90 -28.30 10.70
CA GLN A 138 -22.02 -28.92 9.36
C GLN A 138 -23.44 -29.46 9.07
N GLU A 139 -24.20 -29.87 10.09
CA GLU A 139 -25.51 -30.50 9.90
C GLU A 139 -26.73 -29.62 10.20
N GLN A 140 -26.55 -28.37 10.62
CA GLN A 140 -27.69 -27.48 10.90
C GLN A 140 -27.78 -26.26 9.99
N PRO A 141 -28.30 -26.42 8.75
CA PRO A 141 -28.92 -25.31 8.06
C PRO A 141 -30.45 -25.24 8.26
N PHE A 142 -31.14 -26.29 8.75
CA PHE A 142 -32.60 -26.26 8.87
C PHE A 142 -33.13 -27.17 10.01
N ALA A 143 -34.02 -26.63 10.87
CA ALA A 143 -35.01 -27.34 11.72
C ALA A 143 -34.86 -27.37 13.26
N VAL A 144 -34.05 -26.54 13.92
CA VAL A 144 -34.11 -26.36 15.39
C VAL A 144 -34.35 -24.88 15.74
N ASP A 145 -35.22 -24.63 16.72
CA ASP A 145 -35.53 -23.28 17.21
C ASP A 145 -34.24 -22.52 17.59
N ALA A 146 -34.11 -21.28 17.13
CA ALA A 146 -32.88 -20.48 17.29
C ALA A 146 -32.44 -20.33 18.76
N SER A 147 -33.37 -20.39 19.72
CA SER A 147 -33.10 -20.28 21.16
C SER A 147 -32.33 -21.48 21.74
N ASP A 148 -32.60 -22.68 21.26
CA ASP A 148 -31.94 -23.90 21.75
C ASP A 148 -30.51 -24.00 21.23
N ASN A 149 -30.28 -23.48 20.02
CA ASN A 149 -28.96 -23.41 19.41
C ASN A 149 -28.03 -22.40 20.11
N GLU A 150 -28.55 -21.23 20.50
CA GLU A 150 -27.79 -20.26 21.30
C GLU A 150 -27.43 -20.82 22.68
N SER A 151 -28.37 -21.52 23.33
CA SER A 151 -28.15 -22.19 24.62
C SER A 151 -27.06 -23.26 24.53
N LEU A 152 -27.09 -24.11 23.50
CA LEU A 152 -26.08 -25.15 23.30
C LEU A 152 -24.70 -24.58 22.95
N LEU A 153 -24.64 -23.58 22.06
CA LEU A 153 -23.39 -22.89 21.73
C LEU A 153 -22.75 -22.25 22.97
N SER A 154 -23.55 -21.60 23.82
CA SER A 154 -23.05 -20.97 25.05
C SER A 154 -22.44 -21.97 26.03
N LYS A 155 -22.93 -23.22 26.04
CA LYS A 155 -22.37 -24.31 26.86
C LYS A 155 -21.07 -24.86 26.28
N VAL A 156 -20.97 -25.00 24.96
CA VAL A 156 -19.86 -25.67 24.29
C VAL A 156 -18.66 -24.74 24.03
N LEU A 157 -18.91 -23.48 23.67
CA LEU A 157 -17.87 -22.52 23.28
C LEU A 157 -16.73 -22.37 24.31
N PRO A 158 -16.98 -22.25 25.63
CA PRO A 158 -15.91 -22.16 26.61
C PRO A 158 -14.99 -23.39 26.62
N HIS A 159 -15.53 -24.57 26.30
CA HIS A 159 -14.76 -25.81 26.24
C HIS A 159 -13.94 -25.93 24.96
N ILE A 160 -14.47 -25.45 23.82
CA ILE A 160 -13.70 -25.30 22.58
C ILE A 160 -12.52 -24.34 22.80
N GLN A 161 -12.78 -23.16 23.39
CA GLN A 161 -11.76 -22.15 23.69
C GLN A 161 -10.70 -22.66 24.67
N TYR A 162 -11.10 -23.42 25.69
CA TYR A 162 -10.17 -24.10 26.59
C TYR A 162 -9.34 -25.17 25.85
N ASN A 163 -9.95 -25.94 24.96
CA ASN A 163 -9.26 -26.96 24.18
C ASN A 163 -8.22 -26.35 23.23
N TYR A 164 -8.55 -25.22 22.58
CA TYR A 164 -7.62 -24.41 21.80
C TYR A 164 -6.44 -23.92 22.64
N THR A 165 -6.71 -23.34 23.81
CA THR A 165 -5.64 -22.84 24.70
C THR A 165 -4.68 -23.96 25.09
N CYS A 166 -5.20 -25.13 25.45
CA CYS A 166 -4.39 -26.31 25.72
C CYS A 166 -3.59 -26.76 24.48
N ALA A 167 -4.19 -26.75 23.28
CA ALA A 167 -3.51 -27.12 22.05
C ALA A 167 -2.32 -26.19 21.76
N VAL A 168 -2.48 -24.88 22.00
CA VAL A 168 -1.39 -23.90 21.88
C VAL A 168 -0.25 -24.19 22.86
N ASP A 169 -0.56 -24.50 24.12
CA ASP A 169 0.45 -24.86 25.11
C ASP A 169 1.22 -26.13 24.72
N LEU A 170 0.50 -27.16 24.26
CA LEU A 170 1.08 -28.41 23.79
C LEU A 170 1.97 -28.18 22.55
N TYR A 171 1.51 -27.35 21.62
CA TYR A 171 2.29 -26.93 20.46
C TYR A 171 3.59 -26.21 20.85
N GLN A 172 3.54 -25.29 21.81
CA GLN A 172 4.73 -24.63 22.34
C GLN A 172 5.69 -25.60 23.03
N GLN A 173 5.18 -26.68 23.64
CA GLN A 173 6.04 -27.76 24.16
C GLN A 173 6.68 -28.58 23.03
N LEU A 174 5.93 -28.90 21.98
CA LEU A 174 6.44 -29.65 20.82
C LEU A 174 7.51 -28.87 20.05
N THR A 175 7.33 -27.56 19.86
CA THR A 175 8.33 -26.70 19.21
C THR A 175 9.66 -26.63 19.97
N LYS A 176 9.66 -26.80 21.29
CA LYS A 176 10.90 -26.91 22.08
C LYS A 176 11.60 -28.26 21.91
N ARG A 177 10.86 -29.33 21.60
CA ARG A 177 11.39 -30.70 21.47
C ARG A 177 11.83 -31.03 20.04
N ILE A 178 11.10 -30.56 19.02
CA ILE A 178 11.28 -30.93 17.61
C ILE A 178 11.14 -29.66 16.73
N ALA A 179 12.08 -28.73 16.90
CA ALA A 179 11.94 -27.33 16.48
C ALA A 179 11.63 -27.10 14.99
N VAL A 180 12.15 -27.92 14.08
CA VAL A 180 12.01 -27.70 12.62
C VAL A 180 10.68 -28.23 12.07
N GLN A 181 10.19 -29.37 12.58
CA GLN A 181 8.94 -29.96 12.10
C GLN A 181 7.74 -29.24 12.71
N ALA A 182 7.78 -28.95 14.01
CA ALA A 182 6.67 -28.29 14.70
C ALA A 182 6.38 -26.88 14.19
N THR A 183 7.36 -26.14 13.66
CA THR A 183 7.10 -24.82 13.04
C THR A 183 6.11 -24.88 11.88
N ASN A 184 6.04 -25.99 11.13
CA ASN A 184 5.12 -26.16 10.02
C ASN A 184 3.68 -26.46 10.47
N TYR A 185 3.48 -26.82 11.74
CA TYR A 185 2.19 -27.21 12.31
C TYR A 185 1.51 -26.10 13.10
N ALA A 186 1.99 -24.85 13.02
CA ALA A 186 1.34 -23.71 13.67
C ALA A 186 -0.14 -23.56 13.27
N PHE A 187 -0.47 -23.84 12.00
CA PHE A 187 -1.84 -23.82 11.48
C PHE A 187 -2.75 -24.84 12.19
N PHE A 188 -2.20 -25.96 12.66
CA PHE A 188 -2.97 -27.04 13.27
C PHE A 188 -3.68 -26.59 14.55
N CYS A 189 -3.07 -25.67 15.30
CA CYS A 189 -3.72 -25.08 16.48
C CYS A 189 -4.99 -24.31 16.11
N LEU A 190 -5.09 -23.77 14.90
CA LEU A 190 -6.23 -22.95 14.48
C LEU A 190 -7.43 -23.76 14.02
N GLU A 191 -7.21 -25.00 13.56
CA GLU A 191 -8.31 -25.93 13.28
C GLU A 191 -9.18 -26.17 14.53
N PHE A 192 -8.66 -25.91 15.74
CA PHE A 192 -9.42 -25.94 16.98
C PHE A 192 -10.51 -24.88 17.11
N LEU A 193 -10.42 -23.79 16.34
CA LEU A 193 -11.39 -22.70 16.36
C LEU A 193 -12.13 -22.56 15.05
N ARG A 194 -11.95 -23.51 14.12
CA ARG A 194 -12.61 -23.48 12.82
C ARG A 194 -14.13 -23.54 12.96
N GLY A 195 -14.84 -22.60 12.35
CA GLY A 195 -16.28 -22.38 12.53
C GLY A 195 -16.67 -21.50 13.73
N PHE A 196 -15.72 -21.19 14.62
CA PHE A 196 -15.91 -20.39 15.83
C PHE A 196 -14.98 -19.17 15.88
N GLU A 197 -14.46 -18.75 14.74
CA GLU A 197 -13.42 -17.73 14.60
C GLU A 197 -13.92 -16.39 15.14
N ASP A 198 -15.10 -15.95 14.69
CA ASP A 198 -15.73 -14.69 15.09
C ASP A 198 -15.98 -14.64 16.61
N SER A 199 -16.51 -15.72 17.17
CA SER A 199 -16.79 -15.88 18.61
C SER A 199 -15.52 -15.95 19.47
N SER A 200 -14.35 -16.15 18.84
CA SER A 200 -13.07 -16.37 19.53
C SER A 200 -12.00 -15.34 19.15
N VAL A 201 -12.35 -14.25 18.45
CA VAL A 201 -11.40 -13.19 18.05
C VAL A 201 -10.60 -12.65 19.25
N GLY A 202 -11.27 -12.42 20.39
CA GLY A 202 -10.60 -11.95 21.61
C GLY A 202 -9.50 -12.89 22.10
N LEU A 203 -9.80 -14.20 22.12
CA LEU A 203 -8.85 -15.24 22.53
C LEU A 203 -7.71 -15.42 21.52
N LEU A 204 -8.02 -15.40 20.22
CA LEU A 204 -7.02 -15.43 19.15
C LEU A 204 -6.03 -14.27 19.30
N LEU A 205 -6.52 -13.06 19.53
CA LEU A 205 -5.67 -11.87 19.72
C LEU A 205 -4.84 -11.94 21.00
N GLN A 206 -5.42 -12.39 22.11
CA GLN A 206 -4.68 -12.62 23.35
C GLN A 206 -3.56 -13.66 23.14
N THR A 207 -3.84 -14.71 22.39
CA THR A 207 -2.85 -15.75 22.08
C THR A 207 -1.75 -15.22 21.16
N CYS A 208 -2.12 -14.47 20.13
CA CYS A 208 -1.17 -13.83 19.23
C CYS A 208 -0.21 -12.90 19.98
N THR A 209 -0.75 -12.06 20.88
CA THR A 209 0.04 -11.09 21.65
C THR A 209 0.95 -11.73 22.70
N ASN A 210 0.52 -12.84 23.33
CA ASN A 210 1.29 -13.52 24.37
C ASN A 210 2.26 -14.58 23.83
N SER A 211 2.07 -15.05 22.59
CA SER A 211 2.93 -16.07 21.98
C SER A 211 4.32 -15.52 21.69
N SER A 212 5.36 -16.30 22.02
CA SER A 212 6.73 -16.01 21.62
C SER A 212 7.13 -16.61 20.26
N CYS A 213 6.21 -17.32 19.59
CA CYS A 213 6.47 -18.01 18.32
C CYS A 213 5.93 -17.19 17.13
N PRO A 214 6.80 -16.60 16.28
CA PRO A 214 6.38 -15.76 15.15
C PRO A 214 5.53 -16.51 14.12
N TYR A 215 5.78 -17.81 13.91
CA TYR A 215 4.98 -18.64 13.00
C TYR A 215 3.54 -18.80 13.51
N LEU A 216 3.35 -19.05 14.82
CA LEU A 216 2.02 -19.12 15.41
C LEU A 216 1.32 -17.75 15.36
N GLN A 217 2.04 -16.66 15.63
CA GLN A 217 1.49 -15.31 15.51
C GLN A 217 1.03 -15.02 14.08
N PHE A 218 1.85 -15.33 13.08
CA PHE A 218 1.53 -15.16 11.67
C PHE A 218 0.31 -15.99 11.26
N GLU A 219 0.25 -17.25 11.68
CA GLU A 219 -0.88 -18.13 11.40
C GLU A 219 -2.17 -17.60 12.03
N ILE A 220 -2.13 -17.13 13.28
CA ILE A 220 -3.30 -16.50 13.93
C ILE A 220 -3.74 -15.26 13.14
N LEU A 221 -2.81 -14.41 12.72
CA LEU A 221 -3.13 -13.23 11.90
C LEU A 221 -3.77 -13.63 10.57
N ARG A 222 -3.26 -14.70 9.93
CA ARG A 222 -3.84 -15.26 8.70
C ARG A 222 -5.27 -15.71 8.94
N PHE A 223 -5.51 -16.43 10.02
CA PHE A 223 -6.82 -16.91 10.41
C PHE A 223 -7.81 -15.78 10.69
N LEU A 224 -7.36 -14.73 11.38
CA LEU A 224 -8.18 -13.55 11.67
C LEU A 224 -8.64 -12.83 10.39
N THR A 225 -7.90 -12.93 9.27
CA THR A 225 -8.38 -12.35 8.00
C THR A 225 -9.63 -13.04 7.44
N HIS A 226 -10.00 -14.22 7.94
CA HIS A 226 -11.25 -14.88 7.57
C HIS A 226 -12.46 -14.46 8.42
N CYS A 227 -12.25 -13.74 9.51
CA CYS A 227 -13.32 -13.23 10.38
C CYS A 227 -14.12 -12.09 9.71
N GLN A 228 -15.29 -11.79 10.28
CA GLN A 228 -16.12 -10.69 9.83
C GLN A 228 -15.41 -9.33 9.95
N PRO A 229 -15.42 -8.48 8.89
CA PRO A 229 -14.75 -7.19 8.91
C PRO A 229 -15.17 -6.28 10.08
N GLN A 230 -16.44 -6.31 10.49
CA GLN A 230 -16.95 -5.49 11.59
C GLN A 230 -16.25 -5.79 12.93
N LEU A 231 -16.02 -7.08 13.22
CA LEU A 231 -15.30 -7.51 14.43
C LEU A 231 -13.83 -7.11 14.38
N LEU A 232 -13.22 -7.22 13.20
CA LEU A 232 -11.83 -6.84 12.96
C LEU A 232 -11.61 -5.33 13.12
N LYS A 233 -12.55 -4.49 12.66
CA LYS A 233 -12.49 -3.02 12.85
C LYS A 233 -12.45 -2.65 14.34
N LEU A 234 -13.25 -3.30 15.19
CA LEU A 234 -13.26 -3.07 16.65
C LEU A 234 -11.95 -3.46 17.36
N ARG A 235 -11.06 -4.19 16.68
CA ARG A 235 -9.79 -4.70 17.20
C ARG A 235 -8.60 -4.30 16.35
N PHE A 236 -8.79 -3.35 15.44
CA PHE A 236 -7.83 -2.94 14.42
C PHE A 236 -6.45 -2.62 15.01
N SER A 237 -6.43 -1.76 16.03
CA SER A 237 -5.22 -1.39 16.78
C SER A 237 -4.37 -2.59 17.21
N LEU A 238 -5.01 -3.61 17.79
CA LEU A 238 -4.32 -4.76 18.33
C LEU A 238 -3.79 -5.67 17.20
N ILE A 239 -4.60 -5.87 16.16
CA ILE A 239 -4.23 -6.66 14.98
C ILE A 239 -3.01 -6.04 14.27
N VAL A 240 -3.04 -4.73 14.00
CA VAL A 240 -1.94 -4.03 13.33
C VAL A 240 -0.66 -4.11 14.15
N ARG A 241 -0.72 -3.92 15.47
CA ARG A 241 0.46 -4.09 16.33
C ARG A 241 1.05 -5.49 16.25
N SER A 242 0.21 -6.52 16.19
CA SER A 242 0.66 -7.91 16.00
C SER A 242 1.31 -8.13 14.63
N PHE A 243 0.75 -7.57 13.54
CA PHE A 243 1.41 -7.60 12.22
C PHE A 243 2.81 -6.99 12.28
N VAL A 244 2.92 -5.81 12.88
CA VAL A 244 4.18 -5.08 13.03
C VAL A 244 5.20 -5.89 13.84
N GLN A 245 4.79 -6.62 14.87
CA GLN A 245 5.68 -7.51 15.62
C GLN A 245 6.21 -8.66 14.75
N VAL A 246 5.34 -9.32 13.98
CA VAL A 246 5.73 -10.43 13.09
C VAL A 246 6.63 -9.95 11.94
N LEU A 247 6.40 -8.74 11.42
CA LEU A 247 7.22 -8.14 10.34
C LEU A 247 8.70 -7.99 10.72
N LYS A 248 9.05 -7.93 12.01
CA LYS A 248 10.46 -7.93 12.46
C LYS A 248 11.19 -9.25 12.18
N PHE A 249 10.46 -10.32 11.88
CA PHE A 249 11.04 -11.63 11.62
C PHE A 249 11.26 -11.85 10.12
N GLN A 250 12.52 -11.71 9.68
CA GLN A 250 12.92 -11.72 8.26
C GLN A 250 12.35 -12.87 7.42
N LYS A 251 12.26 -14.10 7.98
CA LYS A 251 11.73 -15.25 7.24
C LYS A 251 10.23 -15.16 6.92
N LEU A 252 9.48 -14.35 7.67
CA LEU A 252 8.03 -14.15 7.49
C LEU A 252 7.70 -12.76 6.95
N GLU A 253 8.67 -11.84 6.88
CA GLU A 253 8.44 -10.43 6.53
C GLU A 253 7.62 -10.28 5.24
N TYR A 254 8.05 -10.93 4.15
CA TYR A 254 7.35 -10.84 2.86
C TYR A 254 5.90 -11.34 2.94
N SER A 255 5.68 -12.54 3.47
CA SER A 255 4.35 -13.14 3.59
C SER A 255 3.44 -12.34 4.53
N CYS A 256 3.99 -11.84 5.64
CA CYS A 256 3.30 -11.01 6.60
C CYS A 256 2.88 -9.66 6.00
N LYS A 257 3.74 -9.05 5.18
CA LYS A 257 3.43 -7.81 4.46
C LYS A 257 2.27 -8.03 3.48
N GLN A 258 2.31 -9.09 2.68
CA GLN A 258 1.23 -9.41 1.73
C GLN A 258 -0.10 -9.64 2.45
N LEU A 259 -0.06 -10.34 3.59
CA LEU A 259 -1.23 -10.57 4.43
C LEU A 259 -1.77 -9.27 5.04
N LEU A 260 -0.91 -8.38 5.52
CA LEU A 260 -1.30 -7.06 6.04
C LEU A 260 -2.00 -6.23 4.95
N ILE A 261 -1.50 -6.24 3.72
CA ILE A 261 -2.12 -5.54 2.59
C ILE A 261 -3.50 -6.12 2.30
N SER A 262 -3.63 -7.45 2.27
CA SER A 262 -4.91 -8.13 2.08
C SER A 262 -5.90 -7.77 3.20
N PHE A 263 -5.45 -7.76 4.45
CA PHE A 263 -6.24 -7.37 5.61
C PHE A 263 -6.74 -5.92 5.50
N LEU A 264 -5.86 -4.96 5.19
CA LEU A 264 -6.26 -3.57 5.00
C LEU A 264 -7.28 -3.43 3.86
N ASN A 265 -7.05 -4.12 2.75
CA ASN A 265 -7.98 -4.09 1.61
C ASN A 265 -9.35 -4.66 1.96
N GLN A 266 -9.41 -5.73 2.74
CA GLN A 266 -10.65 -6.33 3.23
C GLN A 266 -11.44 -5.36 4.13
N LEU A 267 -10.76 -4.63 5.03
CA LEU A 267 -11.43 -3.70 5.93
C LEU A 267 -11.94 -2.43 5.25
N ILE A 268 -11.24 -1.99 4.20
CA ILE A 268 -11.66 -0.87 3.36
C ILE A 268 -12.98 -1.19 2.65
N GLY A 269 -13.11 -2.40 2.08
CA GLY A 269 -14.34 -2.83 1.39
C GLY A 269 -14.81 -1.84 0.32
N GLU A 270 -16.13 -1.73 0.12
CA GLU A 270 -16.73 -0.76 -0.81
C GLU A 270 -16.91 0.64 -0.20
N GLN A 271 -16.96 0.74 1.14
CA GLN A 271 -17.06 1.99 1.88
C GLN A 271 -15.81 2.18 2.76
N PRO A 272 -14.76 2.81 2.21
CA PRO A 272 -13.49 2.99 2.90
C PRO A 272 -13.64 3.81 4.17
N ASP A 273 -13.23 3.23 5.28
CA ASP A 273 -13.04 3.94 6.53
C ASP A 273 -11.59 4.46 6.61
N PHE A 274 -11.42 5.75 6.32
CA PHE A 274 -10.10 6.38 6.29
C PHE A 274 -9.53 6.62 7.68
N ASP A 275 -10.35 6.60 8.74
CA ASP A 275 -9.88 6.77 10.10
C ASP A 275 -9.00 5.56 10.51
N LEU A 276 -9.32 4.37 10.01
CA LEU A 276 -8.49 3.17 10.19
C LEU A 276 -7.13 3.29 9.46
N LEU A 277 -7.08 3.90 8.28
CA LEU A 277 -5.81 4.09 7.55
C LEU A 277 -4.95 5.16 8.20
N VAL A 278 -5.58 6.17 8.79
CA VAL A 278 -4.93 7.14 9.65
C VAL A 278 -4.39 6.46 10.92
N GLU A 279 -5.19 5.63 11.58
CA GLU A 279 -4.77 4.85 12.74
C GLU A 279 -3.61 3.88 12.39
N PHE A 280 -3.61 3.30 11.19
CA PHE A 280 -2.51 2.47 10.70
C PHE A 280 -1.18 3.25 10.65
N VAL A 281 -1.19 4.48 10.12
CA VAL A 281 -0.01 5.37 10.19
C VAL A 281 0.37 5.64 11.64
N GLU A 282 -0.60 5.74 12.54
CA GLU A 282 -0.32 5.95 13.95
C GLU A 282 0.35 4.75 14.65
N LEU A 283 0.00 3.53 14.26
CA LEU A 283 0.47 2.32 14.93
C LEU A 283 1.81 1.80 14.41
N THR A 284 2.30 2.35 13.30
CA THR A 284 3.54 1.92 12.65
C THR A 284 4.80 2.64 13.18
N ASP A 285 4.66 3.48 14.22
CA ASP A 285 5.78 4.27 14.74
C ASP A 285 6.97 3.40 15.21
N GLY A 286 8.15 3.79 14.76
CA GLY A 286 9.43 3.17 15.11
C GLY A 286 9.60 1.72 14.65
N GLN A 287 8.61 1.13 13.97
CA GLN A 287 8.62 -0.31 13.68
C GLN A 287 8.56 -0.65 12.19
N LEU A 288 7.85 0.15 11.37
CA LEU A 288 7.93 0.04 9.92
C LEU A 288 8.69 1.23 9.33
N SER A 289 9.39 1.01 8.22
CA SER A 289 9.97 2.10 7.43
C SER A 289 8.89 2.81 6.62
N LEU A 290 9.16 4.06 6.23
CA LEU A 290 8.24 4.84 5.38
C LEU A 290 7.90 4.09 4.09
N ASP A 291 8.87 3.42 3.46
CA ASP A 291 8.66 2.66 2.22
C ASP A 291 7.75 1.46 2.39
N GLN A 292 7.78 0.82 3.56
CA GLN A 292 6.86 -0.28 3.85
C GLN A 292 5.42 0.22 3.92
N VAL A 293 5.20 1.39 4.53
CA VAL A 293 3.88 2.04 4.59
C VAL A 293 3.43 2.51 3.20
N LEU A 294 4.32 3.14 2.44
CA LEU A 294 4.04 3.59 1.08
C LEU A 294 3.73 2.41 0.12
N ASP A 295 4.45 1.28 0.21
CA ASP A 295 4.13 0.08 -0.59
C ASP A 295 2.74 -0.48 -0.25
N CYS A 296 2.34 -0.45 1.03
CA CYS A 296 0.98 -0.83 1.42
C CYS A 296 -0.06 0.10 0.76
N PHE A 297 0.13 1.42 0.86
CA PHE A 297 -0.76 2.40 0.22
C PHE A 297 -0.78 2.25 -1.30
N GLN A 298 0.36 2.00 -1.93
CA GLN A 298 0.49 1.84 -3.37
C GLN A 298 -0.32 0.64 -3.86
N LYS A 299 -0.23 -0.50 -3.16
CA LYS A 299 -1.01 -1.70 -3.50
C LYS A 299 -2.49 -1.50 -3.24
N LEU A 300 -2.88 -0.83 -2.16
CA LEU A 300 -4.28 -0.48 -1.92
C LEU A 300 -4.86 0.37 -3.06
N ILE A 301 -4.13 1.38 -3.54
CA ILE A 301 -4.53 2.18 -4.72
C ILE A 301 -4.76 1.28 -5.95
N ILE A 302 -3.84 0.35 -6.23
CA ILE A 302 -3.93 -0.57 -7.38
C ILE A 302 -5.12 -1.52 -7.25
N MET A 303 -5.39 -2.02 -6.05
CA MET A 303 -6.48 -2.97 -5.80
C MET A 303 -7.84 -2.28 -5.88
N GLN A 304 -7.98 -1.08 -5.31
CA GLN A 304 -9.24 -0.34 -5.27
C GLN A 304 -9.63 0.27 -6.62
N LYS A 305 -8.63 0.64 -7.45
CA LYS A 305 -8.84 1.25 -8.78
C LYS A 305 -9.82 2.42 -8.80
N ASN A 306 -9.86 3.19 -7.72
CA ASN A 306 -10.82 4.26 -7.51
C ASN A 306 -10.08 5.58 -7.24
N GLU A 307 -10.35 6.61 -8.05
CA GLU A 307 -9.72 7.92 -7.88
C GLU A 307 -10.16 8.63 -6.60
N GLN A 308 -11.42 8.46 -6.17
CA GLN A 308 -11.93 9.03 -4.92
C GLN A 308 -11.26 8.38 -3.70
N PHE A 309 -10.98 7.07 -3.79
CA PHE A 309 -10.20 6.38 -2.77
C PHE A 309 -8.78 6.94 -2.71
N THR A 310 -8.11 7.07 -3.86
CA THR A 310 -6.74 7.61 -3.96
C THR A 310 -6.66 9.03 -3.41
N TYR A 311 -7.61 9.88 -3.80
CA TYR A 311 -7.77 11.24 -3.29
C TYR A 311 -7.87 11.28 -1.77
N LYS A 312 -8.88 10.60 -1.20
CA LYS A 312 -9.10 10.60 0.25
C LYS A 312 -7.96 9.97 1.04
N LEU A 313 -7.31 8.93 0.50
CA LEU A 313 -6.14 8.31 1.11
C LEU A 313 -5.04 9.35 1.29
N VAL A 314 -4.70 10.07 0.22
CA VAL A 314 -3.66 11.10 0.24
C VAL A 314 -4.05 12.22 1.19
N THR A 315 -5.25 12.78 1.05
CA THR A 315 -5.65 13.96 1.82
C THR A 315 -5.81 13.70 3.32
N LYS A 316 -6.14 12.46 3.71
CA LYS A 316 -6.30 12.08 5.13
C LYS A 316 -5.01 11.61 5.80
N THR A 317 -4.08 11.00 5.07
CA THR A 317 -2.93 10.31 5.68
C THR A 317 -1.60 11.04 5.53
N PHE A 318 -1.39 11.84 4.48
CA PHE A 318 -0.07 12.38 4.14
C PHE A 318 0.52 13.29 5.21
N GLU A 319 -0.25 14.24 5.72
CA GLU A 319 0.24 15.15 6.76
C GLU A 319 0.79 14.38 7.97
N ARG A 320 0.01 13.42 8.47
CA ARG A 320 0.40 12.58 9.61
C ARG A 320 1.59 11.70 9.27
N LEU A 321 1.58 11.07 8.10
CA LEU A 321 2.66 10.20 7.63
C LEU A 321 3.99 10.98 7.59
N PHE A 322 4.06 12.08 6.87
CA PHE A 322 5.31 12.81 6.69
C PHE A 322 5.74 13.58 7.93
N THR A 323 4.81 14.05 8.77
CA THR A 323 5.15 14.63 10.08
C THR A 323 5.79 13.59 10.99
N LYS A 324 5.27 12.37 10.97
CA LYS A 324 5.72 11.27 11.83
C LYS A 324 7.08 10.72 11.44
N PHE A 325 7.37 10.61 10.15
CA PHE A 325 8.67 10.14 9.66
C PHE A 325 9.72 11.25 9.56
N ARG A 326 9.36 12.52 9.83
CA ARG A 326 10.20 13.72 9.62
C ARG A 326 11.61 13.65 10.21
N SER A 327 11.78 13.00 11.37
CA SER A 327 13.07 12.91 12.07
C SER A 327 13.91 11.68 11.71
N LYS A 328 13.38 10.75 10.90
CA LYS A 328 14.05 9.52 10.50
C LYS A 328 14.77 9.73 9.18
N ALA A 329 16.04 9.32 9.11
CA ALA A 329 16.81 9.36 7.87
C ALA A 329 16.14 8.49 6.81
N TYR A 330 15.97 9.04 5.61
CA TYR A 330 15.30 8.40 4.50
C TYR A 330 16.19 8.37 3.27
N ASN A 331 16.40 7.19 2.69
CA ASN A 331 17.32 6.98 1.57
C ASN A 331 16.65 6.43 0.30
N GLU A 332 15.43 5.90 0.41
CA GLU A 332 14.72 5.22 -0.68
C GLU A 332 13.90 6.19 -1.55
N PHE A 333 14.50 7.34 -1.88
CA PHE A 333 13.83 8.43 -2.63
C PHE A 333 13.12 7.95 -3.89
N TYR A 334 13.69 6.96 -4.59
CA TYR A 334 13.11 6.36 -5.79
C TYR A 334 11.71 5.77 -5.56
N LEU A 335 11.44 5.14 -4.41
CA LEU A 335 10.13 4.56 -4.10
C LEU A 335 9.08 5.65 -3.87
N LEU A 336 9.44 6.72 -3.16
CA LEU A 336 8.57 7.87 -2.99
C LEU A 336 8.26 8.57 -4.32
N HIS A 337 9.25 8.68 -5.20
CA HIS A 337 9.05 9.18 -6.57
C HIS A 337 8.03 8.33 -7.35
N GLN A 338 8.17 7.01 -7.31
CA GLN A 338 7.21 6.09 -7.96
C GLN A 338 5.81 6.23 -7.36
N PHE A 339 5.71 6.35 -6.04
CA PHE A 339 4.43 6.54 -5.35
C PHE A 339 3.71 7.81 -5.82
N VAL A 340 4.41 8.94 -5.83
CA VAL A 340 3.86 10.24 -6.27
C VAL A 340 3.39 10.16 -7.72
N GLN A 341 4.21 9.58 -8.61
CA GLN A 341 3.82 9.38 -10.01
C GLN A 341 2.56 8.53 -10.13
N GLN A 342 2.45 7.49 -9.33
CA GLN A 342 1.29 6.60 -9.37
C GLN A 342 0.02 7.30 -8.89
N VAL A 343 0.07 8.03 -7.77
CA VAL A 343 -1.07 8.84 -7.27
C VAL A 343 -1.55 9.78 -8.37
N LEU A 344 -0.61 10.53 -8.99
CA LEU A 344 -0.95 11.40 -10.10
C LEU A 344 -1.62 10.59 -11.21
N SER A 345 -1.05 9.47 -11.66
CA SER A 345 -1.60 8.65 -12.76
C SER A 345 -3.03 8.15 -12.54
N PHE A 346 -3.42 7.91 -11.28
CA PHE A 346 -4.73 7.38 -10.93
C PHE A 346 -5.82 8.45 -10.85
N VAL A 347 -5.47 9.67 -10.44
CA VAL A 347 -6.46 10.76 -10.26
C VAL A 347 -6.61 11.52 -11.58
N LYS A 348 -7.79 11.40 -12.20
CA LYS A 348 -8.10 12.01 -13.49
C LYS A 348 -8.88 13.31 -13.35
N SER A 349 -9.69 13.43 -12.31
CA SER A 349 -10.43 14.66 -12.03
C SER A 349 -9.51 15.84 -11.67
N ASN A 350 -9.68 16.95 -12.38
CA ASN A 350 -8.90 18.18 -12.19
C ASN A 350 -9.11 18.80 -10.80
N THR A 351 -10.34 18.74 -10.28
CA THR A 351 -10.67 19.30 -8.95
C THR A 351 -9.96 18.53 -7.84
N LEU A 352 -10.02 17.19 -7.88
CA LEU A 352 -9.33 16.33 -6.91
C LEU A 352 -7.80 16.45 -7.02
N LEU A 353 -7.29 16.61 -8.24
CA LEU A 353 -5.87 16.78 -8.50
C LEU A 353 -5.34 18.07 -7.85
N SER A 354 -6.06 19.18 -8.01
CA SER A 354 -5.70 20.47 -7.39
C SER A 354 -5.58 20.35 -5.86
N ASP A 355 -6.54 19.69 -5.23
CA ASP A 355 -6.51 19.47 -3.78
C ASP A 355 -5.34 18.56 -3.35
N ILE A 356 -5.03 17.52 -4.12
CA ILE A 356 -3.89 16.61 -3.83
C ILE A 356 -2.56 17.36 -3.84
N LEU A 357 -2.40 18.35 -4.72
CA LEU A 357 -1.16 19.13 -4.80
C LEU A 357 -0.84 19.85 -3.48
N ILE A 358 -1.86 20.28 -2.72
CA ILE A 358 -1.69 20.85 -1.38
C ILE A 358 -1.00 19.83 -0.46
N HIS A 359 -1.42 18.57 -0.52
CA HIS A 359 -0.87 17.51 0.33
C HIS A 359 0.53 17.05 -0.12
N PHE A 360 0.88 17.22 -1.39
CA PHE A 360 2.25 16.98 -1.87
C PHE A 360 3.26 17.99 -1.30
N ASN A 361 2.82 19.13 -0.77
CA ASN A 361 3.70 20.02 -0.03
C ASN A 361 4.31 19.33 1.20
N PHE A 362 3.60 18.42 1.87
CA PHE A 362 4.17 17.65 2.98
C PHE A 362 5.31 16.73 2.53
N VAL A 363 5.21 16.18 1.31
CA VAL A 363 6.28 15.37 0.69
C VAL A 363 7.51 16.24 0.43
N TYR A 364 7.28 17.43 -0.14
CA TYR A 364 8.35 18.39 -0.43
C TYR A 364 9.08 18.82 0.85
N GLU A 365 8.33 19.28 1.87
CA GLU A 365 8.91 19.72 3.15
C GLU A 365 9.67 18.60 3.86
N PHE A 366 9.13 17.38 3.83
CA PHE A 366 9.84 16.20 4.33
C PHE A 366 11.18 16.00 3.61
N LEU A 367 11.18 15.96 2.28
CA LEU A 367 12.39 15.74 1.49
C LEU A 367 13.38 16.88 1.58
N LYS A 368 12.91 18.13 1.67
CA LYS A 368 13.77 19.31 1.77
C LYS A 368 14.67 19.27 3.01
N LEU A 369 14.16 18.72 4.12
CA LEU A 369 14.91 18.53 5.36
C LEU A 369 15.93 17.39 5.27
N GLN A 370 15.64 16.37 4.48
CA GLN A 370 16.48 15.17 4.33
C GLN A 370 17.54 15.34 3.23
N ASN A 371 17.11 15.79 2.05
CA ASN A 371 17.91 15.97 0.84
C ASN A 371 17.22 16.97 -0.12
N LYS A 372 17.70 18.22 -0.14
CA LYS A 372 17.16 19.30 -1.00
C LYS A 372 17.10 18.92 -2.47
N THR A 373 18.15 18.31 -3.02
CA THR A 373 18.19 17.92 -4.44
C THR A 373 17.08 16.92 -4.78
N GLN A 374 16.78 15.96 -3.90
CA GLN A 374 15.69 15.00 -4.11
C GLN A 374 14.32 15.66 -3.99
N ALA A 375 14.14 16.62 -3.08
CA ALA A 375 12.93 17.41 -2.98
C ALA A 375 12.63 18.13 -4.32
N GLY A 376 13.65 18.79 -4.90
CA GLY A 376 13.54 19.44 -6.20
C GLY A 376 13.20 18.47 -7.33
N ARG A 377 13.77 17.26 -7.33
CA ARG A 377 13.45 16.21 -8.31
C ARG A 377 12.00 15.73 -8.21
N VAL A 378 11.47 15.53 -7.00
CA VAL A 378 10.06 15.11 -6.82
C VAL A 378 9.11 16.20 -7.32
N THR A 379 9.35 17.47 -6.96
CA THR A 379 8.53 18.59 -7.45
C THR A 379 8.60 18.71 -8.96
N ALA A 380 9.80 18.60 -9.56
CA ALA A 380 9.96 18.58 -11.01
C ALA A 380 9.16 17.46 -11.67
N ARG A 381 9.13 16.26 -11.07
CA ARG A 381 8.34 15.12 -11.57
C ARG A 381 6.85 15.40 -11.52
N ILE A 382 6.35 16.03 -10.46
CA ILE A 382 4.95 16.47 -10.34
C ILE A 382 4.63 17.40 -11.51
N CYS A 383 5.44 18.44 -11.75
CA CYS A 383 5.25 19.36 -12.87
C CYS A 383 5.21 18.66 -14.23
N THR A 384 6.14 17.75 -14.49
CA THR A 384 6.16 16.98 -15.76
C THR A 384 4.91 16.13 -15.94
N GLU A 385 4.42 15.46 -14.89
CA GLU A 385 3.22 14.63 -14.97
C GLU A 385 1.93 15.45 -15.06
N LEU A 386 1.91 16.66 -14.50
CA LEU A 386 0.83 17.63 -14.67
C LEU A 386 0.79 18.20 -16.10
N ALA A 387 1.93 18.60 -16.66
CA ALA A 387 2.01 19.21 -17.99
C ALA A 387 1.69 18.25 -19.15
N LYS A 388 1.86 16.94 -18.93
CA LYS A 388 1.39 15.90 -19.87
C LYS A 388 -0.13 15.86 -20.00
N ARG A 389 -0.84 16.48 -19.05
CA ARG A 389 -2.28 16.49 -18.98
C ARG A 389 -2.73 17.87 -19.38
N ASP A 390 -3.70 17.94 -20.27
CA ASP A 390 -4.28 19.20 -20.73
C ASP A 390 -5.24 19.74 -19.64
N ILE A 391 -4.68 20.13 -18.50
CA ILE A 391 -5.40 20.47 -17.28
C ILE A 391 -5.08 21.90 -16.85
N SER A 392 -6.13 22.63 -16.47
CA SER A 392 -6.01 23.90 -15.76
C SER A 392 -5.73 23.64 -14.27
N ILE A 393 -4.64 24.22 -13.78
CA ILE A 393 -4.23 24.14 -12.38
C ILE A 393 -4.34 25.55 -11.80
N PRO A 394 -4.85 25.72 -10.56
CA PRO A 394 -4.93 27.05 -9.96
C PRO A 394 -3.54 27.71 -9.91
N PHE A 395 -3.51 28.98 -10.28
CA PHE A 395 -2.30 29.79 -10.38
C PHE A 395 -1.41 29.70 -9.14
N ASN A 396 -1.98 29.83 -7.94
CA ASN A 396 -1.25 29.75 -6.67
C ASN A 396 -0.49 28.42 -6.49
N GLN A 397 -1.01 27.30 -6.99
CA GLN A 397 -0.34 26.00 -6.91
C GLN A 397 0.87 25.95 -7.85
N VAL A 398 0.77 26.56 -9.03
CA VAL A 398 1.90 26.66 -9.96
C VAL A 398 3.01 27.53 -9.37
N VAL A 399 2.66 28.64 -8.73
CA VAL A 399 3.63 29.51 -8.02
C VAL A 399 4.40 28.72 -6.95
N ILE A 400 3.69 27.92 -6.13
CA ILE A 400 4.30 27.07 -5.10
C ILE A 400 5.26 26.07 -5.74
N LEU A 401 4.84 25.33 -6.76
CA LEU A 401 5.71 24.33 -7.42
C LEU A 401 6.98 24.96 -8.00
N ILE A 402 6.90 26.15 -8.60
CA ILE A 402 8.07 26.87 -9.12
C ILE A 402 9.02 27.27 -7.99
N SER A 403 8.48 27.83 -6.90
CA SER A 403 9.29 28.24 -5.74
C SER A 403 10.06 27.05 -5.15
N GLN A 404 9.41 25.90 -5.03
CA GLN A 404 9.97 24.66 -4.51
C GLN A 404 11.13 24.14 -5.38
N ILE A 405 11.02 24.22 -6.71
CA ILE A 405 12.08 23.82 -7.64
C ILE A 405 13.27 24.79 -7.52
N ASN A 406 13.02 26.10 -7.52
CA ASN A 406 14.05 27.13 -7.41
C ASN A 406 14.89 27.02 -6.12
N GLU A 407 14.26 26.65 -5.00
CA GLU A 407 14.95 26.53 -3.71
C GLU A 407 15.86 25.28 -3.64
N CYS A 408 15.56 24.25 -4.42
CA CYS A 408 16.15 22.93 -4.27
C CYS A 408 17.12 22.53 -5.39
N VAL A 409 17.09 23.22 -6.53
CA VAL A 409 17.93 22.93 -7.70
C VAL A 409 18.83 24.12 -7.97
N SER A 410 20.16 23.89 -8.04
CA SER A 410 21.08 24.98 -8.36
C SER A 410 20.86 25.46 -9.81
N LYS A 411 21.04 26.76 -10.07
CA LYS A 411 20.89 27.33 -11.43
C LYS A 411 21.77 26.62 -12.48
N ALA A 412 22.87 25.99 -12.06
CA ALA A 412 23.78 25.22 -12.91
C ALA A 412 23.26 23.81 -13.28
N GLU A 413 22.32 23.26 -12.52
CA GLU A 413 21.76 21.91 -12.68
C GLU A 413 20.38 21.90 -13.38
N TYR A 414 19.94 23.05 -13.92
CA TYR A 414 18.80 23.16 -14.84
C TYR A 414 19.11 22.49 -16.20
N GLN A 415 19.34 21.18 -16.18
CA GLN A 415 19.63 20.38 -17.38
C GLN A 415 18.42 19.57 -17.87
N PHE A 416 17.23 19.78 -17.31
CA PHE A 416 16.02 19.07 -17.75
C PHE A 416 15.11 19.99 -18.59
N ALA A 417 15.37 20.04 -19.90
CA ALA A 417 14.54 20.75 -20.87
C ALA A 417 13.05 20.38 -20.75
N ASP A 418 12.74 19.13 -20.38
CA ASP A 418 11.37 18.63 -20.19
C ASP A 418 10.66 19.22 -18.96
N VAL A 419 11.38 19.50 -17.87
CA VAL A 419 10.81 20.13 -16.66
C VAL A 419 10.54 21.60 -16.93
N VAL A 420 11.48 22.25 -17.61
CA VAL A 420 11.35 23.63 -18.06
C VAL A 420 10.16 23.78 -19.01
N TYR A 421 10.04 22.89 -20.00
CA TYR A 421 8.90 22.86 -20.91
C TYR A 421 7.59 22.55 -20.17
N ALA A 422 7.60 21.62 -19.23
CA ALA A 422 6.42 21.30 -18.42
C ALA A 422 5.94 22.49 -17.59
N LEU A 423 6.85 23.15 -16.87
CA LEU A 423 6.55 24.37 -16.12
C LEU A 423 6.02 25.48 -17.03
N SER A 424 6.62 25.63 -18.21
CA SER A 424 6.21 26.58 -19.24
C SER A 424 4.76 26.36 -19.70
N CYS A 425 4.37 25.10 -19.91
CA CYS A 425 3.00 24.72 -20.24
C CYS A 425 2.02 24.97 -19.09
N LEU A 426 2.41 24.69 -17.84
CA LEU A 426 1.56 24.91 -16.66
C LEU A 426 1.33 26.39 -16.35
N ILE A 427 2.37 27.22 -16.50
CA ILE A 427 2.21 28.67 -16.38
C ILE A 427 1.24 29.19 -17.45
N SER A 428 1.34 28.66 -18.67
CA SER A 428 0.48 29.06 -19.78
C SER A 428 -0.99 28.69 -19.55
N SER A 429 -1.28 27.52 -18.99
CA SER A 429 -2.66 27.08 -18.73
C SER A 429 -3.35 27.79 -17.57
N CYS A 430 -2.60 28.52 -16.72
CA CYS A 430 -3.18 29.34 -15.66
C CYS A 430 -3.82 30.63 -16.20
N ILE A 431 -3.46 31.06 -17.42
CA ILE A 431 -3.94 32.31 -18.02
C ILE A 431 -5.32 32.13 -18.64
N ASP A 432 -5.67 30.90 -19.04
CA ASP A 432 -6.99 30.57 -19.62
C ASP A 432 -8.13 30.50 -18.58
N ALA A 433 -7.81 30.45 -17.28
CA ALA A 433 -8.72 29.86 -16.29
C ALA A 433 -9.51 30.84 -15.41
N GLU A 434 -9.04 32.07 -15.15
CA GLU A 434 -9.82 33.08 -14.39
C GLU A 434 -9.06 34.41 -14.34
N GLN A 435 -9.82 35.52 -14.33
CA GLN A 435 -9.43 36.94 -14.29
C GLN A 435 -8.56 37.35 -13.08
N THR A 436 -7.44 36.68 -12.83
CA THR A 436 -6.66 36.88 -11.61
C THR A 436 -5.50 37.84 -11.87
N GLN A 437 -5.53 38.99 -11.18
CA GLN A 437 -4.43 39.93 -11.10
C GLN A 437 -3.12 39.18 -10.80
N ILE A 438 -2.22 39.16 -11.78
CA ILE A 438 -0.88 38.62 -11.58
C ILE A 438 -0.22 39.44 -10.47
N ASN A 439 0.04 38.84 -9.29
CA ASN A 439 0.69 39.54 -8.20
C ASN A 439 2.21 39.70 -8.45
N GLN A 440 2.84 40.67 -7.79
CA GLN A 440 4.29 40.93 -7.89
C GLN A 440 5.15 39.73 -7.46
N GLU A 441 4.70 38.96 -6.46
CA GLU A 441 5.39 37.78 -5.95
C GLU A 441 5.57 36.70 -7.04
N PHE A 442 4.61 36.56 -7.94
CA PHE A 442 4.72 35.68 -9.10
C PHE A 442 5.77 36.17 -10.10
N VAL A 443 5.79 37.48 -10.39
CA VAL A 443 6.80 38.08 -11.27
C VAL A 443 8.20 37.86 -10.68
N ASP A 444 8.34 38.06 -9.38
CA ASP A 444 9.59 37.84 -8.66
C ASP A 444 10.02 36.36 -8.71
N ILE A 445 9.07 35.42 -8.59
CA ILE A 445 9.32 33.97 -8.68
C ILE A 445 9.68 33.55 -10.11
N LEU A 446 9.01 34.08 -11.12
CA LEU A 446 9.33 33.87 -12.53
C LEU A 446 10.72 34.39 -12.86
N CYS A 447 11.06 35.61 -12.43
CA CYS A 447 12.38 36.22 -12.64
C CYS A 447 13.52 35.45 -11.97
N ASN A 448 13.21 34.54 -11.04
CA ASN A 448 14.17 33.63 -10.41
C ASN A 448 14.37 32.30 -11.18
N LEU A 449 13.51 31.96 -12.15
CA LEU A 449 13.72 30.83 -13.07
C LEU A 449 14.91 31.10 -14.00
N SER A 450 15.46 30.04 -14.61
CA SER A 450 16.45 30.21 -15.68
C SER A 450 15.82 30.96 -16.87
N THR A 451 16.62 31.79 -17.52
CA THR A 451 16.23 32.60 -18.69
C THR A 451 15.62 31.75 -19.82
N GLU A 452 16.09 30.51 -20.00
CA GLU A 452 15.55 29.55 -20.95
C GLU A 452 14.12 29.10 -20.59
N CYS A 453 13.80 28.96 -19.30
CA CYS A 453 12.49 28.52 -18.83
C CYS A 453 11.41 29.59 -18.99
N LEU A 454 11.73 30.81 -18.59
CA LEU A 454 10.92 31.99 -18.85
C LEU A 454 10.62 32.16 -20.35
N THR A 455 11.63 31.90 -21.18
CA THR A 455 11.51 32.05 -22.62
C THR A 455 10.52 31.07 -23.24
N VAL A 456 10.59 29.79 -22.87
CA VAL A 456 9.68 28.76 -23.38
C VAL A 456 8.26 28.95 -22.83
N ALA A 457 8.12 29.39 -21.58
CA ALA A 457 6.83 29.71 -20.95
C ALA A 457 6.10 30.78 -21.73
N VAL A 458 6.76 31.90 -21.99
CA VAL A 458 6.16 33.03 -22.71
C VAL A 458 5.83 32.65 -24.15
N LEU A 459 6.69 31.89 -24.83
CA LEU A 459 6.40 31.41 -26.19
C LEU A 459 5.18 30.49 -26.27
N ASN A 460 4.97 29.63 -25.26
CA ASN A 460 3.77 28.79 -25.20
C ASN A 460 2.51 29.60 -24.87
N MET A 461 2.59 30.62 -24.00
CA MET A 461 1.47 31.54 -23.73
C MET A 461 1.02 32.24 -25.01
N ILE A 462 1.97 32.77 -25.79
CA ILE A 462 1.70 33.48 -27.06
C ILE A 462 1.07 32.55 -28.11
N ASN A 463 1.41 31.26 -28.09
CA ASN A 463 0.86 30.28 -29.03
C ASN A 463 -0.55 29.80 -28.69
N ARG A 464 -0.96 29.89 -27.42
CA ARG A 464 -2.24 29.35 -26.94
C ARG A 464 -3.35 30.39 -26.88
N LEU A 465 -3.01 31.65 -26.62
CA LEU A 465 -3.97 32.74 -26.50
C LEU A 465 -4.13 33.43 -27.85
N ASP A 466 -5.38 33.57 -28.32
CA ASP A 466 -5.72 34.73 -29.16
C ASP A 466 -5.37 35.96 -28.32
N VAL A 467 -4.51 36.83 -28.87
CA VAL A 467 -4.00 38.02 -28.16
C VAL A 467 -5.17 38.89 -27.70
N SER A 468 -5.63 38.70 -26.47
CA SER A 468 -6.70 39.49 -25.87
C SER A 468 -6.14 40.75 -25.20
N GLU A 469 -6.97 41.77 -25.07
CA GLU A 469 -6.63 43.03 -24.42
C GLU A 469 -6.18 42.83 -22.95
N GLU A 470 -6.79 41.86 -22.27
CA GLU A 470 -6.56 41.55 -20.86
C GLU A 470 -5.21 40.87 -20.60
N PHE A 471 -4.74 40.03 -21.54
CA PHE A 471 -3.37 39.48 -21.52
C PHE A 471 -2.34 40.59 -21.66
N THR A 472 -2.61 41.55 -22.54
CA THR A 472 -1.70 42.67 -22.79
C THR A 472 -1.59 43.58 -21.58
N LEU A 473 -2.71 43.84 -20.89
CA LEU A 473 -2.76 44.59 -19.63
C LEU A 473 -2.01 43.87 -18.49
N SER A 474 -2.15 42.55 -18.39
CA SER A 474 -1.48 41.75 -17.34
C SER A 474 0.03 41.71 -17.52
N ILE A 475 0.49 41.75 -18.77
CA ILE A 475 1.91 41.81 -19.14
C ILE A 475 2.47 43.24 -19.04
N GLN A 476 1.67 44.30 -19.27
CA GLN A 476 2.10 45.69 -19.05
C GLN A 476 2.54 45.96 -17.60
N LEU A 477 2.01 45.22 -16.61
CA LEU A 477 2.48 45.30 -15.22
C LEU A 477 3.92 44.75 -15.02
N TRP A 478 4.48 44.02 -15.98
CA TRP A 478 5.82 43.40 -15.90
C TRP A 478 6.92 44.21 -16.61
N GLU A 479 6.65 45.47 -16.94
CA GLU A 479 7.38 46.33 -17.89
C GLU A 479 8.91 46.39 -17.73
N VAL A 480 9.44 46.31 -16.51
CA VAL A 480 10.89 46.48 -16.25
C VAL A 480 11.69 45.19 -16.45
N GLU A 481 11.10 44.02 -16.19
CA GLU A 481 11.72 42.70 -16.42
C GLU A 481 11.41 42.14 -17.82
N LEU A 482 10.31 42.55 -18.45
CA LEU A 482 9.96 42.24 -19.84
C LEU A 482 11.02 42.68 -20.85
N LEU A 483 11.64 43.84 -20.66
CA LEU A 483 12.71 44.33 -21.55
C LEU A 483 13.92 43.38 -21.59
N PHE A 484 14.17 42.66 -20.50
CA PHE A 484 15.21 41.62 -20.41
C PHE A 484 14.72 40.29 -21.02
N LEU A 485 13.45 39.94 -20.79
CA LEU A 485 12.81 38.74 -21.35
C LEU A 485 12.69 38.77 -22.87
N VAL A 486 12.28 39.90 -23.45
CA VAL A 486 12.14 40.10 -24.90
C VAL A 486 13.47 39.88 -25.61
N TYR A 487 14.58 40.33 -25.04
CA TYR A 487 15.92 40.12 -25.59
C TYR A 487 16.34 38.64 -25.61
N TYR A 488 16.04 37.89 -24.54
CA TYR A 488 16.37 36.47 -24.44
C TYR A 488 15.44 35.57 -25.28
N VAL A 489 14.13 35.84 -25.26
CA VAL A 489 13.13 35.19 -26.13
C VAL A 489 13.50 35.39 -27.59
N SER A 490 13.88 36.60 -27.97
CA SER A 490 14.34 36.91 -29.33
C SER A 490 15.60 36.13 -29.70
N ASN A 491 16.59 36.05 -28.81
CA ASN A 491 17.81 35.28 -29.04
C ASN A 491 17.58 33.76 -29.10
N TYR A 492 16.66 33.22 -28.30
CA TYR A 492 16.36 31.79 -28.28
C TYR A 492 15.56 31.37 -29.52
N ILE A 493 14.58 32.17 -29.97
CA ILE A 493 13.91 31.99 -31.27
C ILE A 493 14.97 32.01 -32.39
N LEU A 494 15.99 32.85 -32.32
CA LEU A 494 17.05 32.87 -33.32
C LEU A 494 17.97 31.63 -33.25
N LYS A 495 18.32 31.14 -32.06
CA LYS A 495 19.20 29.97 -31.86
C LYS A 495 18.52 28.62 -32.13
N TYR A 496 17.32 28.39 -31.59
CA TYR A 496 16.60 27.12 -31.71
C TYR A 496 16.19 26.81 -33.15
N PHE A 497 16.00 27.85 -33.97
CA PHE A 497 15.60 27.74 -35.37
C PHE A 497 16.77 27.74 -36.35
N ALA A 498 18.02 27.96 -35.90
CA ALA A 498 19.21 27.60 -36.67
C ALA A 498 19.30 26.07 -36.91
N THR A 499 18.56 25.28 -36.12
CA THR A 499 18.68 23.82 -36.05
C THR A 499 17.42 23.02 -36.43
N SER A 500 16.28 23.64 -36.81
CA SER A 500 15.04 22.90 -37.14
C SER A 500 14.36 23.33 -38.46
N ASN A 501 13.66 22.39 -39.12
CA ASN A 501 13.05 22.53 -40.46
C ASN A 501 11.53 22.87 -40.47
N ALA A 502 10.93 23.31 -39.36
CA ALA A 502 9.48 23.49 -39.25
C ALA A 502 9.02 24.94 -39.54
N ASP A 503 8.64 25.25 -40.79
CA ASP A 503 8.32 26.62 -41.26
C ASP A 503 6.89 27.14 -40.91
N ASP A 504 5.88 26.27 -40.73
CA ASP A 504 4.48 26.73 -40.53
C ASP A 504 4.17 27.20 -39.11
N LYS A 505 4.62 26.46 -38.09
CA LYS A 505 4.52 26.89 -36.68
C LYS A 505 5.34 28.16 -36.42
N PHE A 506 6.40 28.38 -37.19
CA PHE A 506 7.27 29.55 -37.12
C PHE A 506 6.55 30.85 -37.53
N GLN A 507 5.76 30.82 -38.60
CA GLN A 507 5.00 32.01 -39.03
C GLN A 507 3.94 32.41 -38.00
N GLN A 508 3.26 31.45 -37.38
CA GLN A 508 2.30 31.71 -36.31
C GLN A 508 2.95 32.27 -35.03
N ILE A 509 4.09 31.72 -34.60
CA ILE A 509 4.83 32.24 -33.43
C ILE A 509 5.31 33.67 -33.70
N ILE A 510 5.90 33.92 -34.87
CA ILE A 510 6.40 35.25 -35.23
C ILE A 510 5.27 36.24 -35.46
N SER A 511 4.15 35.86 -36.06
CA SER A 511 3.02 36.77 -36.26
C SER A 511 2.41 37.20 -34.93
N SER A 512 2.20 36.25 -34.02
CA SER A 512 1.65 36.50 -32.68
C SER A 512 2.62 37.32 -31.82
N TRP A 513 3.93 37.04 -31.89
CA TRP A 513 4.96 37.84 -31.23
C TRP A 513 5.09 39.26 -31.81
N ARG A 514 4.95 39.42 -33.13
CA ARG A 514 4.91 40.74 -33.79
C ARG A 514 3.68 41.54 -33.40
N LEU A 515 2.52 40.88 -33.30
CA LEU A 515 1.27 41.49 -32.81
C LEU A 515 1.44 42.00 -31.38
N PHE A 516 1.97 41.18 -30.48
CA PHE A 516 2.28 41.54 -29.10
C PHE A 516 3.27 42.72 -29.01
N MET A 517 4.37 42.67 -29.76
CA MET A 517 5.39 43.74 -29.81
C MET A 517 4.85 45.06 -30.38
N ASN A 518 3.88 44.99 -31.31
CA ASN A 518 3.24 46.18 -31.90
C ASN A 518 2.15 46.76 -30.98
N TYR A 519 1.42 45.95 -30.24
CA TYR A 519 0.40 46.42 -29.29
C TYR A 519 1.03 47.06 -28.05
N SER A 520 2.17 46.55 -27.57
CA SER A 520 2.98 47.18 -26.50
C SER A 520 3.48 48.60 -26.84
N LEU A 521 3.31 49.04 -28.10
CA LEU A 521 3.71 50.33 -28.63
C LEU A 521 2.52 51.28 -28.93
N THR A 522 1.28 50.86 -28.70
CA THR A 522 0.10 51.72 -28.92
C THR A 522 -0.04 52.76 -27.81
N GLN A 523 -0.77 53.85 -28.09
CA GLN A 523 -0.99 54.97 -27.17
C GLN A 523 -1.63 54.55 -25.83
N GLU A 524 -2.24 53.36 -25.73
CA GLU A 524 -2.78 52.83 -24.47
C GLU A 524 -1.71 52.20 -23.56
N GLY A 525 -0.65 51.60 -24.11
CA GLY A 525 0.52 51.19 -23.33
C GLY A 525 1.42 52.35 -22.91
N GLN A 526 1.35 53.49 -23.62
CA GLN A 526 2.09 54.71 -23.30
C GLN A 526 1.36 55.67 -22.35
N LYS A 527 0.17 55.31 -21.85
CA LYS A 527 -0.62 56.16 -20.96
C LYS A 527 -0.04 56.31 -19.53
N TYR A 528 0.97 55.52 -19.19
CA TYR A 528 1.60 55.57 -17.88
C TYR A 528 2.96 56.27 -17.93
N ASP A 529 3.09 57.25 -17.03
CA ASP A 529 4.20 58.19 -16.93
C ASP A 529 5.48 57.48 -16.46
N PHE A 530 6.32 57.08 -17.42
CA PHE A 530 7.63 56.44 -17.17
C PHE A 530 8.59 57.31 -16.33
N ASP A 531 8.25 58.58 -16.09
CA ASP A 531 9.06 59.50 -15.30
C ASP A 531 9.00 59.22 -13.78
N ARG A 532 8.15 58.30 -13.30
CA ARG A 532 7.99 58.03 -11.85
C ARG A 532 8.72 56.81 -11.28
N ILE A 533 9.35 55.94 -12.07
CA ILE A 533 9.98 54.71 -11.54
C ILE A 533 11.43 54.55 -12.02
N ARG A 534 12.38 54.94 -11.14
CA ARG A 534 13.83 54.61 -11.16
C ARG A 534 14.70 55.19 -12.31
N PRO A 535 16.04 55.18 -12.18
CA PRO A 535 16.94 56.04 -12.97
C PRO A 535 16.86 55.80 -14.48
N GLN A 536 16.65 56.89 -15.23
CA GLN A 536 16.50 56.95 -16.69
C GLN A 536 17.64 56.28 -17.49
N SER A 537 18.86 56.16 -16.95
CA SER A 537 20.02 55.59 -17.65
C SER A 537 19.91 54.07 -17.90
N THR A 538 19.25 53.34 -17.00
CA THR A 538 18.97 51.90 -17.16
C THR A 538 17.80 51.62 -18.11
N ILE A 539 16.85 52.54 -18.22
CA ILE A 539 15.67 52.39 -19.10
C ILE A 539 16.06 52.67 -20.56
N GLN A 540 16.86 53.71 -20.82
CA GLN A 540 17.37 54.00 -22.18
C GLN A 540 18.24 52.88 -22.75
N SER A 541 19.15 52.32 -21.95
CA SER A 541 20.00 51.20 -22.37
C SER A 541 19.19 49.92 -22.64
N ARG A 542 18.15 49.65 -21.84
CA ARG A 542 17.22 48.52 -22.04
C ARG A 542 16.29 48.74 -23.24
N TYR A 543 15.83 49.97 -23.48
CA TYR A 543 15.06 50.35 -24.67
C TYR A 543 15.86 50.20 -25.97
N LEU A 544 17.15 50.54 -25.95
CA LEU A 544 18.08 50.31 -27.08
C LEU A 544 18.28 48.82 -27.36
N ILE A 545 18.39 47.98 -26.31
CA ILE A 545 18.47 46.53 -26.45
C ILE A 545 17.17 45.96 -27.03
N PHE A 546 16.02 46.47 -26.61
CA PHE A 546 14.70 46.13 -27.16
C PHE A 546 14.55 46.52 -28.64
N GLN A 547 14.94 47.74 -29.02
CA GLN A 547 14.98 48.19 -30.43
C GLN A 547 15.93 47.33 -31.28
N LYS A 548 17.06 46.90 -30.70
CA LYS A 548 18.00 46.00 -31.37
C LYS A 548 17.42 44.60 -31.60
N GLY A 549 16.77 44.00 -30.60
CA GLY A 549 16.07 42.72 -30.75
C GLY A 549 14.91 42.79 -31.75
N LYS A 550 14.17 43.91 -31.76
CA LYS A 550 13.13 44.22 -32.75
C LYS A 550 13.69 44.24 -34.17
N ILE A 551 14.80 44.95 -34.39
CA ILE A 551 15.46 45.01 -35.71
C ILE A 551 15.92 43.61 -36.12
N GLU A 552 16.54 42.85 -35.22
CA GLU A 552 17.06 41.52 -35.54
C GLU A 552 15.96 40.51 -35.91
N ILE A 553 14.77 40.56 -35.31
CA ILE A 553 13.63 39.71 -35.68
C ILE A 553 12.88 40.22 -36.93
N THR A 554 12.67 41.53 -37.05
CA THR A 554 11.97 42.10 -38.21
C THR A 554 12.80 42.00 -39.49
N THR A 555 14.13 41.97 -39.40
CA THR A 555 15.05 41.83 -40.54
C THR A 555 15.52 40.39 -40.78
N CYS A 556 15.12 39.43 -39.93
CA CYS A 556 15.51 38.03 -40.08
C CYS A 556 14.76 37.38 -41.24
N ASN A 557 15.40 37.33 -42.41
CA ASN A 557 15.08 36.35 -43.44
C ASN A 557 16.02 35.14 -43.22
N LYS A 558 15.56 33.90 -43.45
CA LYS A 558 16.32 32.64 -43.18
C LYS A 558 17.74 32.68 -43.74
N ARG A 559 17.92 33.38 -44.86
CA ARG A 559 19.19 33.66 -45.55
C ARG A 559 20.14 34.55 -44.74
N THR A 560 19.64 35.61 -44.09
CA THR A 560 20.43 36.57 -43.31
C THR A 560 20.89 35.98 -41.97
N ALA A 561 20.08 35.10 -41.36
CA ALA A 561 20.45 34.34 -40.16
C ALA A 561 21.63 33.37 -40.45
N MET A 562 21.52 32.58 -41.53
CA MET A 562 22.62 31.71 -42.00
C MET A 562 23.89 32.48 -42.35
N THR A 563 23.76 33.69 -42.91
CA THR A 563 24.94 34.51 -43.27
C THR A 563 25.67 35.03 -42.02
N LYS A 564 24.93 35.40 -40.97
CA LYS A 564 25.53 35.83 -39.68
C LYS A 564 26.13 34.65 -38.92
N ILE A 565 25.55 33.46 -38.99
CA ILE A 565 26.11 32.23 -38.40
C ILE A 565 27.41 31.84 -39.12
N ASN A 566 27.42 31.80 -40.46
CA ASN A 566 28.62 31.53 -41.24
C ASN A 566 29.71 32.57 -40.99
N ALA A 567 29.35 33.85 -40.78
CA ALA A 567 30.32 34.89 -40.42
C ALA A 567 30.90 34.71 -39.01
N VAL A 568 30.11 34.20 -38.05
CA VAL A 568 30.58 33.88 -36.69
C VAL A 568 31.44 32.61 -36.69
N GLU A 569 31.10 31.60 -37.50
CA GLU A 569 31.92 30.40 -37.71
C GLU A 569 33.23 30.71 -38.45
N ASP A 570 33.23 31.65 -39.41
CA ASP A 570 34.45 32.14 -40.06
C ASP A 570 35.35 32.91 -39.08
N VAL A 571 34.77 33.66 -38.14
CA VAL A 571 35.50 34.34 -37.07
C VAL A 571 36.05 33.33 -36.06
N GLN A 572 35.31 32.27 -35.74
CA GLN A 572 35.81 31.16 -34.91
C GLN A 572 36.92 30.37 -35.61
N GLY A 573 36.80 30.04 -36.90
CA GLY A 573 37.82 29.38 -37.71
C GLY A 573 39.10 30.19 -37.90
N ARG A 574 38.98 31.53 -37.96
CA ARG A 574 40.15 32.43 -37.96
C ARG A 574 40.80 32.52 -36.57
N SER A 575 40.01 32.49 -35.49
CA SER A 575 40.53 32.52 -34.12
C SER A 575 41.27 31.23 -33.72
N THR A 576 40.84 30.05 -34.20
CA THR A 576 41.55 28.77 -34.00
C THR A 576 42.86 28.69 -34.79
N ASN A 577 42.92 29.28 -35.99
CA ASN A 577 44.18 29.42 -36.72
C ASN A 577 45.17 30.41 -36.07
N SER A 578 44.66 31.47 -35.43
CA SER A 578 45.48 32.39 -34.63
C SER A 578 46.01 31.73 -33.34
N LEU A 579 45.20 30.89 -32.69
CA LEU A 579 45.61 30.11 -31.51
C LEU A 579 46.61 29.01 -31.84
N ASN A 580 46.50 28.36 -33.00
CA ASN A 580 47.48 27.35 -33.45
C ASN A 580 48.81 27.97 -33.88
N LYS A 581 48.80 29.19 -34.45
CA LYS A 581 50.05 29.95 -34.71
C LYS A 581 50.73 30.45 -33.43
N LEU A 582 49.97 30.73 -32.37
CA LEU A 582 50.50 31.08 -31.05
C LEU A 582 51.03 29.87 -30.26
N ARG A 583 50.63 28.63 -30.61
CA ARG A 583 51.14 27.38 -30.01
C ARG A 583 52.35 26.77 -30.75
N GLN A 584 52.76 27.36 -31.87
CA GLN A 584 54.00 27.01 -32.59
C GLN A 584 55.17 27.96 -32.24
N PHE A 585 54.97 28.83 -31.24
CA PHE A 585 56.03 29.52 -30.51
C PHE A 585 56.36 28.77 -29.23
#